data_AF-A0AAW2A6F7-F1
#
_entry.id   AF-A0AAW2A6F7-F1
#
_cell.length_a   1.000
_cell.length_b   1.000
_cell.length_c   1.000
_cell.angle_alpha   90.00
_cell.angle_beta   90.00
_cell.angle_gamma   90.00
#
_symmetry.space_group_name_H-M   'P 1'
#
loop_
_entity.id
_entity.type
_entity.pdbx_description
1 polymer ?
#
loop_
_entity_poly.entity_id
_entity_poly.type
_entity_poly.pdbx_seq_one_letter_code
_entity_poly.pdbx_strand_id
1 'polypeptide(L)' 'MTGFSRPDVMQKPCTCDFLHGEQTKRHAIAQVAQALLGSEERKVEITYHRKD' A
#
# COMPACT_ATOMS: atom_id res chain seq x y z
N MET A 1 0.53 -14.38 0.16
CA MET A 1 0.39 -13.19 1.06
C MET A 1 -0.74 -12.27 0.60
N THR A 2 -0.80 -11.79 -0.66
CA THR A 2 -1.86 -10.87 -1.11
C THR A 2 -2.82 -11.43 -2.17
N GLY A 3 -2.59 -12.64 -2.69
CA GLY A 3 -3.40 -13.22 -3.78
C GLY A 3 -3.03 -12.72 -5.19
N PHE A 4 -2.18 -11.69 -5.29
CA PHE A 4 -1.60 -11.22 -6.54
C PHE A 4 -0.37 -12.05 -6.93
N SER A 5 -0.21 -12.31 -8.22
CA SER A 5 1.00 -12.93 -8.76
C SER A 5 2.17 -11.94 -8.75
N ARG A 6 3.40 -12.43 -8.89
CA ARG A 6 4.58 -11.55 -8.98
C ARG A 6 4.47 -10.53 -10.13
N PRO A 7 4.06 -10.92 -11.35
CA PRO A 7 3.82 -9.95 -12.43
C PRO A 7 2.77 -8.90 -12.07
N ASP A 8 1.68 -9.30 -11.40
CA ASP A 8 0.61 -8.38 -11.01
C ASP A 8 1.11 -7.28 -10.06
N VAL A 9 2.07 -7.59 -9.19
CA VAL A 9 2.63 -6.66 -8.19
C VAL A 9 3.70 -5.76 -8.81
N MET A 10 4.63 -6.32 -9.60
CA MET A 10 5.79 -5.58 -10.12
C MET A 10 5.42 -4.46 -11.10
N GLN A 11 4.23 -4.51 -11.68
CA GLN A 11 3.70 -3.49 -12.60
C GLN A 11 2.86 -2.42 -11.89
N LYS A 12 2.84 -2.40 -10.55
CA LYS A 12 2.03 -1.47 -9.75
C LYS A 12 2.89 -0.45 -9.02
N PRO A 13 2.35 0.74 -8.71
CA PRO A 13 3.02 1.71 -7.86
C PRO A 13 3.37 1.16 -6.48
N CYS A 14 4.46 1.63 -5.89
CA CYS A 14 4.90 1.24 -4.54
C CYS A 14 3.99 1.76 -3.41
N THR A 15 3.05 2.65 -3.72
CA THR A 15 1.93 3.04 -2.84
C THR A 15 0.97 1.89 -2.57
N CYS A 16 1.03 0.81 -3.35
CA CYS A 16 0.24 -0.40 -3.17
C CYS A 16 -1.27 -0.16 -3.15
N ASP A 17 -1.76 0.85 -3.91
CA ASP A 17 -3.18 1.24 -3.90
C ASP A 17 -4.15 0.10 -4.24
N PHE A 18 -3.67 -0.86 -5.05
CA PHE A 18 -4.41 -2.07 -5.43
C PHE A 18 -4.63 -3.07 -4.29
N LEU A 19 -4.02 -2.84 -3.12
CA LEU A 19 -4.18 -3.62 -1.90
C LEU A 19 -5.02 -2.90 -0.85
N HIS A 20 -5.52 -1.68 -1.11
CA HIS A 20 -6.38 -0.97 -0.18
C HIS A 20 -7.81 -1.52 -0.22
N GLY A 21 -8.48 -1.58 0.94
CA GLY A 21 -9.89 -1.96 1.05
C GLY A 21 -10.53 -1.34 2.29
N GLU A 22 -11.71 -1.83 2.69
CA GLU A 22 -12.55 -1.16 3.71
C GLU A 22 -11.85 -0.95 5.05
N GLN A 23 -10.99 -1.88 5.45
CA GLN A 23 -10.23 -1.80 6.70
C GLN A 23 -8.93 -0.98 6.59
N THR A 24 -8.54 -0.54 5.40
CA THR A 24 -7.34 0.27 5.21
C THR A 24 -7.61 1.70 5.67
N LYS A 25 -6.98 2.11 6.77
CA LYS A 25 -7.16 3.46 7.33
C LYS A 25 -6.65 4.52 6.34
N ARG A 26 -7.53 5.45 5.93
CA ARG A 26 -7.17 6.57 5.03
C ARG A 26 -5.97 7.38 5.52
N HIS A 27 -5.84 7.55 6.84
CA HIS A 27 -4.70 8.25 7.42
C HIS A 27 -3.36 7.51 7.18
N ALA A 28 -3.35 6.18 7.26
CA ALA A 28 -2.16 5.38 6.98
C ALA A 28 -1.75 5.52 5.50
N ILE A 29 -2.72 5.49 4.58
CA ILE A 29 -2.49 5.73 3.14
C ILE A 29 -1.83 7.10 2.93
N ALA A 30 -2.38 8.15 3.55
CA ALA A 30 -1.83 9.50 3.43
C ALA A 30 -0.40 9.61 3.98
N GLN A 31 -0.10 8.96 5.12
CA GLN A 31 1.26 8.94 5.67
C GLN A 31 2.26 8.25 4.74
N VAL A 32 1.87 7.15 4.10
CA VAL A 32 2.70 6.44 3.12
C VAL A 32 2.95 7.32 1.90
N ALA A 33 1.91 7.91 1.32
CA ALA A 33 2.05 8.78 0.15
C ALA A 33 2.95 9.99 0.42
N GLN A 34 2.81 10.62 1.59
CA GLN A 34 3.65 11.74 1.99
C GLN A 34 5.11 11.34 2.17
N ALA A 35 5.38 10.21 2.83
CA ALA A 35 6.75 9.72 3.02
C ALA A 35 7.44 9.43 1.67
N LEU A 36 6.72 8.82 0.72
CA LEU A 36 7.23 8.55 -0.63
C LEU A 36 7.50 9.84 -1.42
N LEU A 37 6.59 10.81 -1.40
CA LEU A 37 6.75 12.10 -2.09
C LEU A 37 7.90 12.93 -1.49
N GLY A 38 8.05 12.89 -0.16
CA GLY A 38 9.09 13.62 0.56
C GLY A 38 10.45 12.92 0.60
N SER A 39 10.55 11.67 0.12
CA SER A 39 11.74 10.82 0.31
C SER A 39 12.14 10.69 1.78
N GLU A 40 11.14 10.57 2.66
CA GLU A 40 11.32 10.45 4.10
C GLU A 40 11.16 8.99 4.55
N GLU A 41 11.98 8.56 5.52
CA GLU A 41 11.74 7.29 6.21
C GLU A 41 10.62 7.47 7.25
N ARG A 42 9.63 6.57 7.22
CA ARG A 42 8.52 6.59 8.18
C ARG A 42 8.03 5.18 8.49
N LYS A 43 7.80 4.91 9.78
CA LYS A 43 7.14 3.69 10.24
C LYS A 43 5.62 3.91 10.27
N VAL A 44 4.89 3.14 9.47
CA VAL A 44 3.43 3.18 9.39
C VAL A 44 2.89 1.77 9.54
N GLU A 45 1.85 1.60 10.36
CA GLU A 45 1.08 0.35 10.42
C GLU A 45 -0.10 0.45 9.45
N ILE A 46 -0.19 -0.47 8.50
CA ILE A 46 -1.21 -0.47 7.44
C ILE A 46 -1.78 -1.87 7.22
N THR A 47 -3.10 -1.94 7.08
CA THR A 47 -3.82 -3.19 6.78
C THR A 47 -4.12 -3.24 5.28
N TYR A 48 -3.59 -4.26 4.61
CA TYR A 48 -3.81 -4.54 3.19
C TYR A 48 -4.79 -5.70 2.98
N HIS A 49 -5.54 -5.62 1.89
CA HIS A 49 -6.52 -6.62 1.46
C HIS A 49 -5.91 -7.63 0.50
N ARG A 50 -6.49 -8.83 0.49
CA ARG A 50 -6.15 -9.88 -0.47
C ARG A 50 -7.05 -9.80 -1.69
N LYS A 51 -6.55 -10.30 -2.83
CA LYS A 51 -7.24 -10.44 -4.11
C LYS A 51 -8.32 -11.54 -4.13
N ASP A 52 -8.86 -11.92 -2.98
CA ASP A 52 -9.80 -13.05 -2.89
C ASP A 52 -11.10 -12.72 -3.64
#